data_AF-A0A9P2ZU78-F1
#
_entry.id   AF-A0A9P2ZU78-F1
#
_cell.length_a   1.000
_cell.length_b   1.000
_cell.length_c   1.000
_cell.angle_alpha   90.00
_cell.angle_beta   90.00
_cell.angle_gamma   90.00
#
_symmetry.space_group_name_H-M   'P 1'
#
loop_
_entity.id
_entity.type
_entity.pdbx_description
1 polymer ?
#
loop_
_entity_poly.entity_id
_entity_poly.type
_entity_poly.pdbx_seq_one_letter_code
_entity_poly.pdbx_strand_id
1 'polypeptide(L)'
;MPLPQTSLRRISSLSHLSLLSQLSISLALAVALAVALAVALAVCPRRKALELEPNDPEIAFNLAAILESTNNLEPALKLYEKAQKGGIDRAAQNIRNVSAKILGQKAAEGKAE
;
A
#
# COMPACT_ATOMS: atom_id res chain seq x y z
N MET A 1 -1.68 38.20 -53.09
CA MET A 1 -1.51 36.83 -52.55
C MET A 1 -1.49 36.89 -51.03
N PRO A 2 -2.51 36.39 -50.30
CA PRO A 2 -2.46 36.25 -48.85
C PRO A 2 -2.14 34.80 -48.46
N LEU A 3 -1.21 34.61 -47.53
CA LEU A 3 -0.88 33.29 -46.98
C LEU A 3 -1.91 32.86 -45.93
N PRO A 4 -2.30 31.57 -45.88
CA PRO A 4 -3.30 31.10 -44.92
C PRO A 4 -2.70 30.93 -43.53
N GLN A 5 -3.17 31.74 -42.57
CA GLN A 5 -2.89 31.58 -41.15
C GLN A 5 -3.77 30.48 -40.54
N THR A 6 -3.44 29.20 -40.76
CA THR A 6 -4.29 28.09 -40.27
C THR A 6 -3.59 27.02 -39.44
N SER A 7 -2.38 27.27 -38.93
CA SER A 7 -1.60 26.20 -38.24
C SER A 7 -1.42 26.38 -36.73
N LEU A 8 -1.90 27.45 -36.09
CA LEU A 8 -1.54 27.78 -34.69
C LEU A 8 -2.56 27.37 -33.61
N ARG A 9 -3.69 26.73 -33.95
CA ARG A 9 -4.71 26.34 -32.94
C ARG A 9 -4.63 24.90 -32.43
N ARG A 10 -3.77 24.03 -32.98
CA ARG A 10 -3.68 22.62 -32.53
C ARG A 10 -2.73 22.39 -31.35
N ILE A 11 -1.73 23.25 -31.15
CA ILE A 11 -0.63 23.04 -30.20
C ILE A 11 -1.09 23.26 -28.75
N SER A 12 -2.02 24.20 -28.52
CA SER A 12 -2.52 24.53 -27.18
C SER A 12 -3.34 23.41 -26.54
N SER A 13 -3.98 22.54 -27.34
CA SER A 13 -4.78 21.43 -26.79
C SER A 13 -3.94 20.24 -26.29
N LEU A 14 -2.79 20.00 -26.94
CA LEU A 14 -1.88 18.91 -26.61
C LEU A 14 -1.00 19.21 -25.39
N SER A 15 -0.62 20.49 -25.19
CA SER A 15 0.17 20.90 -24.02
C SER A 15 -0.61 20.77 -22.71
N HIS A 16 -1.91 21.11 -22.69
CA HIS A 16 -2.76 20.95 -21.51
C HIS A 16 -2.96 19.47 -21.13
N LEU A 17 -3.15 18.57 -22.10
CA LEU A 17 -3.25 17.13 -21.83
C LEU A 17 -1.93 16.53 -21.32
N SER A 18 -0.79 16.94 -21.89
CA SER A 18 0.54 16.48 -21.43
C SER A 18 0.82 16.95 -20.01
N LEU A 19 0.54 18.21 -19.68
CA LEU A 19 0.75 18.79 -18.35
C LEU A 19 -0.14 18.13 -17.29
N LEU A 20 -1.41 17.85 -17.61
CA LEU A 20 -2.31 17.13 -16.71
C LEU A 20 -1.83 15.69 -16.47
N SER A 21 -1.38 14.99 -17.51
CA SER A 21 -0.78 13.65 -17.37
C SER A 21 0.50 13.68 -16.53
N GLN A 22 1.41 14.62 -16.79
CA GLN A 22 2.67 14.77 -16.05
C GLN A 22 2.43 15.12 -14.58
N LEU A 23 1.47 15.99 -14.28
CA LEU A 23 1.10 16.36 -12.90
C LEU A 23 0.47 15.19 -12.15
N SER A 24 -0.35 14.39 -12.85
CA SER A 24 -0.96 13.18 -12.26
C SER A 24 0.11 12.14 -11.92
N ILE A 25 1.10 11.97 -12.79
CA ILE A 25 2.23 11.04 -12.59
C ILE A 25 3.13 11.50 -11.46
N SER A 26 3.48 12.79 -11.39
CA SER A 26 4.34 13.32 -10.32
C SER A 26 3.65 13.26 -8.96
N LEU A 27 2.34 13.53 -8.91
CA LEU A 27 1.53 13.39 -7.71
C LEU A 27 1.44 11.93 -7.26
N ALA A 28 1.14 11.00 -8.18
CA ALA A 28 1.09 9.57 -7.87
C ALA A 28 2.43 9.04 -7.34
N LEU A 29 3.54 9.47 -7.94
CA LEU A 29 4.89 9.12 -7.49
C LEU A 29 5.20 9.70 -6.10
N ALA A 30 4.86 10.96 -5.85
CA ALA A 30 5.05 11.59 -4.55
C ALA A 30 4.27 10.88 -3.43
N VAL A 31 3.02 10.49 -3.71
CA VAL A 31 2.19 9.70 -2.79
C VAL A 31 2.82 8.33 -2.55
N ALA A 32 3.27 7.64 -3.60
CA ALA A 32 3.93 6.33 -3.46
C ALA A 32 5.21 6.41 -2.62
N LEU A 33 6.04 7.45 -2.83
CA LEU A 33 7.26 7.68 -2.07
C LEU A 33 6.95 7.99 -0.59
N ALA A 34 5.91 8.79 -0.33
CA ALA A 34 5.46 9.11 1.02
C ALA A 34 4.96 7.87 1.77
N VAL A 35 4.21 7.00 1.09
CA VAL A 35 3.75 5.71 1.65
C VAL A 35 4.95 4.81 1.94
N ALA A 36 5.88 4.66 0.99
CA ALA A 36 7.08 3.83 1.18
C ALA A 36 7.95 4.32 2.35
N LEU A 37 8.15 5.63 2.46
CA LEU A 37 8.89 6.24 3.56
C LEU A 37 8.18 6.04 4.91
N ALA A 38 6.87 6.27 4.96
CA ALA A 38 6.07 6.07 6.17
C ALA A 38 6.11 4.62 6.65
N VAL A 39 6.01 3.67 5.73
CA VAL A 39 6.17 2.23 6.02
C VAL A 39 7.56 1.94 6.57
N ALA A 40 8.63 2.42 5.93
CA ALA A 40 10.00 2.18 6.38
C ALA A 40 10.26 2.73 7.79
N LEU A 41 9.81 3.97 8.06
CA LEU A 41 9.92 4.61 9.37
C LEU A 41 9.14 3.86 10.46
N ALA A 42 8.03 3.23 10.11
CA ALA A 42 7.20 2.49 11.04
C ALA A 42 7.72 1.06 11.30
N VAL A 43 8.40 0.44 10.33
CA VAL A 43 8.98 -0.91 10.44
C VAL A 43 10.25 -0.92 11.30
N CYS A 44 11.16 0.04 11.11
CA CYS A 44 12.49 0.01 11.75
C CYS A 44 12.44 -0.02 13.30
N PRO A 45 11.71 0.90 13.97
CA PRO A 45 11.61 0.90 15.43
C PRO A 45 10.96 -0.37 15.98
N ARG A 46 9.97 -0.92 15.27
CA ARG A 46 9.26 -2.13 15.69
C ARG A 46 10.04 -3.41 15.50
N ARG A 47 10.91 -3.49 14.48
CA ARG A 47 11.87 -4.60 14.37
C ARG A 47 12.85 -4.61 15.54
N LYS A 48 13.38 -3.44 15.90
CA LYS A 48 14.29 -3.31 17.05
C LYS A 48 13.58 -3.61 18.37
N ALA A 49 12.31 -3.19 18.51
CA ALA A 49 11.51 -3.53 19.69
C ALA A 49 11.21 -5.04 19.77
N LEU A 50 11.06 -5.73 18.63
CA LEU A 50 10.92 -7.20 18.56
C LEU A 50 12.23 -7.93 18.92
N GLU A 51 13.41 -7.30 18.78
CA GLU A 51 14.69 -7.85 19.25
C GLU A 51 14.79 -7.79 20.79
N LEU A 52 14.19 -6.76 21.41
CA LEU A 52 14.19 -6.57 22.86
C LEU A 52 13.09 -7.37 23.55
N GLU A 53 11.87 -7.36 22.98
CA GLU A 53 10.73 -8.11 23.46
C GLU A 53 10.06 -8.87 22.29
N PRO A 54 10.57 -10.07 21.95
CA PRO A 54 10.08 -10.83 20.80
C PRO A 54 8.63 -11.30 20.94
N ASN A 55 8.05 -11.22 22.13
CA ASN A 55 6.73 -11.71 22.46
C ASN A 55 5.72 -10.64 22.84
N ASP A 56 6.04 -9.35 22.68
CA ASP A 56 5.06 -8.29 22.91
C ASP A 56 3.92 -8.40 21.87
N PRO A 57 2.68 -8.64 22.31
CA PRO A 57 1.55 -8.82 21.41
C PRO A 57 1.10 -7.51 20.74
N GLU A 58 1.38 -6.35 21.32
CA GLU A 58 1.10 -5.04 20.72
C GLU A 58 2.10 -4.72 19.60
N ILE A 59 3.37 -5.11 19.76
CA ILE A 59 4.36 -5.03 18.67
C ILE A 59 3.96 -5.95 17.51
N ALA A 60 3.54 -7.18 17.81
CA ALA A 60 3.05 -8.12 16.81
C ALA A 60 1.84 -7.56 16.04
N PHE A 61 0.87 -6.96 16.75
CA PHE A 61 -0.30 -6.33 16.13
C PHE A 61 0.09 -5.19 15.18
N ASN A 62 0.98 -4.29 15.64
CA ASN A 62 1.38 -3.13 14.85
C ASN A 62 2.21 -3.53 13.62
N LEU A 63 3.08 -4.55 13.73
CA LEU A 63 3.82 -5.08 12.58
C LEU A 63 2.88 -5.77 11.57
N ALA A 64 1.88 -6.51 12.05
CA ALA A 64 0.85 -7.11 11.20
C ALA A 64 0.10 -6.05 10.39
N ALA A 65 -0.27 -4.92 11.01
CA ALA A 65 -0.96 -3.82 10.32
C ALA A 65 -0.11 -3.20 9.18
N ILE A 66 1.20 -3.07 9.39
CA ILE A 66 2.08 -2.65 8.29
C ILE A 66 2.08 -3.68 7.17
N LEU A 67 2.26 -4.96 7.51
CA LEU A 67 2.34 -6.02 6.50
C LEU A 67 1.04 -6.14 5.70
N GLU A 68 -0.11 -5.95 6.35
CA GLU A 68 -1.39 -5.84 5.66
C GLU A 68 -1.41 -4.64 4.69
N SER A 69 -0.91 -3.47 5.11
CA SER A 69 -0.84 -2.28 4.26
C SER A 69 0.09 -2.44 3.04
N THR A 70 1.11 -3.29 3.16
CA THR A 70 2.03 -3.64 2.06
C THR A 70 1.58 -4.88 1.29
N ASN A 71 0.32 -5.33 1.47
CA ASN A 71 -0.26 -6.51 0.82
C ASN A 71 0.51 -7.83 1.08
N ASN A 72 1.31 -7.88 2.15
CA ASN A 72 1.98 -9.10 2.61
C ASN A 72 1.04 -9.82 3.58
N LEU A 73 -0.02 -10.44 3.04
CA LEU A 73 -1.17 -10.89 3.83
C LEU A 73 -0.89 -12.13 4.69
N GLU A 74 -0.14 -13.12 4.19
CA GLU A 74 0.23 -14.33 4.91
C GLU A 74 1.06 -14.05 6.19
N PRO A 75 2.13 -13.24 6.14
CA PRO A 75 2.86 -12.88 7.35
C PRO A 75 2.06 -11.95 8.26
N ALA A 76 1.19 -11.08 7.72
CA ALA A 76 0.28 -10.27 8.53
C ALA A 76 -0.67 -11.14 9.37
N LEU A 77 -1.25 -12.18 8.75
CA LEU A 77 -2.16 -13.11 9.43
C LEU A 77 -1.50 -13.79 10.64
N LYS A 78 -0.29 -14.34 10.45
CA LYS A 78 0.47 -15.01 11.52
C LYS A 78 0.77 -14.08 12.71
N LEU A 79 1.07 -12.82 12.44
CA LEU A 79 1.37 -11.84 13.48
C LEU A 79 0.10 -11.35 14.19
N TYR A 80 -1.03 -11.22 13.49
CA TYR A 80 -2.29 -10.95 14.14
C TYR A 80 -2.75 -12.11 15.04
N GLU A 81 -2.55 -13.36 14.62
CA GLU A 81 -2.81 -14.53 15.47
C GLU A 81 -1.92 -14.54 16.71
N LYS A 82 -0.64 -14.16 16.59
CA LYS A 82 0.26 -14.01 17.73
C LYS A 82 -0.22 -12.92 18.69
N ALA A 83 -0.61 -11.76 18.15
CA ALA A 83 -1.16 -10.66 18.94
C ALA A 83 -2.44 -11.08 19.69
N GLN A 84 -3.35 -11.81 19.02
CA GLN A 84 -4.57 -12.31 19.64
C GLN A 84 -4.25 -13.29 20.79
N LYS A 85 -3.30 -14.21 20.59
CA LYS A 85 -2.86 -15.17 21.63
C LYS A 85 -2.27 -14.47 22.85
N GLY A 86 -1.66 -13.29 22.67
CA GLY A 86 -1.15 -12.47 23.77
C GLY A 86 -2.16 -11.49 24.38
N GLY A 87 -3.45 -11.56 24.01
CA GLY A 87 -4.52 -10.78 24.65
C GLY A 87 -4.99 -9.54 23.87
N ILE A 88 -4.57 -9.36 22.62
CA ILE A 88 -5.06 -8.25 21.77
C ILE A 88 -6.37 -8.69 21.08
N ASP A 89 -7.50 -8.50 21.76
CA ASP A 89 -8.82 -8.93 21.28
C ASP A 89 -9.21 -8.30 19.93
N ARG A 90 -8.82 -7.04 19.71
CA ARG A 90 -9.07 -6.33 18.44
C ARG A 90 -8.38 -6.99 17.23
N ALA A 91 -7.38 -7.84 17.44
CA ALA A 91 -6.73 -8.59 16.36
C ALA A 91 -7.71 -9.55 15.66
N ALA A 92 -8.75 -10.04 16.36
CA ALA A 92 -9.73 -10.97 15.81
C ALA A 92 -10.45 -10.43 14.55
N GLN A 93 -10.77 -9.13 14.52
CA GLN A 93 -11.39 -8.50 13.36
C GLN A 93 -10.43 -8.45 12.17
N ASN A 94 -9.17 -8.14 12.43
CA ASN A 94 -8.15 -8.05 11.38
C ASN A 94 -7.82 -9.42 10.80
N ILE A 95 -7.78 -10.47 11.63
CA ILE A 95 -7.62 -11.87 11.18
C ILE A 95 -8.71 -12.24 10.18
N ARG A 96 -9.97 -11.91 10.48
CA ARG A 96 -11.10 -12.17 9.56
C ARG A 96 -10.94 -11.41 8.25
N ASN A 97 -10.62 -10.13 8.31
CA ASN A 97 -10.45 -9.27 7.14
C ASN A 97 -9.30 -9.75 6.24
N VAL A 98 -8.14 -10.04 6.82
CA VAL A 98 -6.95 -10.52 6.09
C VAL A 98 -7.21 -11.89 5.49
N SER A 99 -7.85 -12.80 6.23
CA SER A 99 -8.23 -14.13 5.71
C SER A 99 -9.14 -14.03 4.48
N ALA A 100 -10.13 -13.13 4.52
CA ALA A 100 -11.01 -12.89 3.37
C ALA A 100 -10.25 -12.35 2.15
N LYS A 101 -9.29 -11.43 2.36
CA LYS A 101 -8.44 -10.90 1.27
C LYS A 101 -7.58 -12.01 0.65
N ILE A 102 -6.96 -12.87 1.46
CA ILE A 102 -6.14 -14.01 0.99
C ILE A 102 -6.99 -14.96 0.13
N LEU A 103 -8.19 -15.31 0.60
CA LEU A 103 -9.11 -16.16 -0.17
C LEU A 103 -9.51 -15.51 -1.50
N GLY A 104 -9.78 -14.20 -1.50
CA GLY A 104 -10.07 -13.44 -2.71
C GLY A 104 -8.93 -13.45 -3.72
N GLN A 105 -7.68 -13.28 -3.27
CA GLN A 105 -6.49 -13.33 -4.13
C GLN A 105 -6.29 -14.73 -4.73
N LYS A 106 -6.35 -15.78 -3.91
CA LYS A 106 -6.22 -17.16 -4.40
C LYS A 106 -7.31 -17.54 -5.40
N ALA A 107 -8.54 -17.10 -5.16
CA ALA A 107 -9.66 -17.34 -6.08
C ALA A 107 -9.53 -16.56 -7.40
N ALA A 108 -8.84 -15.41 -7.40
CA ALA A 108 -8.53 -14.66 -8.61
C ALA A 108 -7.38 -15.30 -9.39
N GLU A 109 -6.35 -15.79 -8.69
CA GLU A 109 -5.20 -16.48 -9.27
C GLU A 109 -5.61 -17.81 -9.93
N GLY A 110 -6.44 -18.62 -9.27
CA GLY A 110 -6.93 -19.90 -9.83
C GLY A 110 -7.95 -19.77 -10.97
N LYS A 111 -8.36 -18.54 -11.34
CA LYS A 111 -9.18 -18.26 -12.54
C LYS A 111 -8.36 -17.72 -13.71
N ALA A 112 -7.07 -17.46 -13.50
CA ALA A 112 -6.14 -16.97 -14.52
C ALA A 112 -5.34 -18.12 -15.19
N GLU A 113 -5.51 -19.35 -14.71
CA GLU A 113 -5.07 -20.63 -15.31
C GLU A 113 -6.21 -21.29 -16.08
#